data_AF-A0A6G3PGE6-F1
#
_entry.id   AF-A0A6G3PGE6-F1
#
_cell.length_a   1.000
_cell.length_b   1.000
_cell.length_c   1.000
_cell.angle_alpha   90.00
_cell.angle_beta   90.00
_cell.angle_gamma   90.00
#
_symmetry.space_group_name_H-M   'P 1'
#
loop_
_entity.id
_entity.type
_entity.pdbx_description
1 polymer ?
#
loop_
_entity_poly.entity_id
_entity_poly.type
_entity_poly.pdbx_seq_one_letter_code
_entity_poly.pdbx_strand_id
1 'polypeptide(L)'
;MSRWNALPEELDPQIREFAGRLRGLVGRSGLTPDALAARTGCGTASWEQYLDGRQLPPREAVVALAEVTGVPPHHLSSVWEQAERAWNRAETGHGGTTDTLRIRRIPGALEHHGAVGPGAFAAGPPGGPATAAS
;
A
#
# COMPACT_ATOMS: atom_id res chain seq x y z
N MET A 1 2.46 -2.68 -20.05
CA MET A 1 1.01 -2.62 -19.81
C MET A 1 0.77 -2.98 -18.37
N SER A 2 0.45 -2.01 -17.52
CA SER A 2 0.31 -2.25 -16.09
C SER A 2 -0.91 -3.15 -15.84
N ARG A 3 -0.65 -4.42 -15.54
CA ARG A 3 -1.70 -5.38 -15.18
C ARG A 3 -2.15 -5.01 -13.76
N TRP A 4 -3.17 -4.18 -13.64
CA TRP A 4 -3.87 -4.12 -12.36
C TRP A 4 -4.68 -5.41 -12.27
N ASN A 5 -4.47 -6.15 -11.20
CA ASN A 5 -5.14 -7.43 -10.99
C ASN A 5 -6.65 -7.19 -10.77
N ALA A 6 -7.42 -8.27 -10.79
CA ALA A 6 -8.83 -8.17 -10.42
C ALA A 6 -8.93 -7.70 -8.96
N LEU A 7 -9.82 -6.74 -8.70
CA LEU A 7 -10.09 -6.32 -7.33
C LEU A 7 -10.65 -7.54 -6.57
N PRO A 8 -10.15 -7.85 -5.36
CA PRO A 8 -10.65 -8.97 -4.58
C PRO A 8 -12.15 -8.83 -4.36
N GLU A 9 -12.90 -9.90 -4.60
CA GLU A 9 -14.36 -9.89 -4.49
C GLU A 9 -14.85 -9.76 -3.04
N GLU A 10 -14.02 -10.20 -2.09
CA GLU A 10 -14.24 -10.12 -0.65
C GLU A 10 -14.02 -8.71 -0.08
N LEU A 11 -13.51 -7.79 -0.90
CA LEU A 11 -13.27 -6.41 -0.49
C LEU A 11 -14.59 -5.65 -0.31
N ASP A 12 -14.65 -4.79 0.71
CA ASP A 12 -15.82 -3.94 0.93
C ASP A 12 -16.15 -3.14 -0.35
N PRO A 13 -17.44 -3.06 -0.75
CA PRO A 13 -17.85 -2.43 -1.99
C PRO A 13 -17.39 -0.95 -2.10
N GLN A 14 -17.27 -0.24 -0.98
CA GLN A 14 -16.78 1.15 -0.98
C GLN A 14 -15.30 1.24 -1.37
N ILE A 15 -14.49 0.30 -0.88
CA ILE A 15 -13.05 0.22 -1.19
C ILE A 15 -12.87 -0.17 -2.66
N ARG A 16 -13.69 -1.12 -3.14
CA ARG A 16 -13.72 -1.53 -4.55
C ARG A 16 -14.10 -0.39 -5.47
N GLU A 17 -15.12 0.39 -5.12
CA GLU A 17 -15.54 1.57 -5.89
C GLU A 17 -14.42 2.61 -5.94
N PHE A 18 -13.79 2.89 -4.80
CA PHE A 18 -12.68 3.84 -4.72
C PHE A 18 -11.50 3.42 -5.60
N ALA A 19 -11.08 2.16 -5.52
CA ALA A 19 -10.02 1.62 -6.39
C ALA A 19 -10.40 1.71 -7.88
N GLY A 20 -11.67 1.43 -8.23
CA GLY A 20 -12.20 1.62 -9.59
C GLY A 20 -12.12 3.07 -10.07
N ARG A 21 -12.45 4.05 -9.22
CA ARG A 21 -12.33 5.48 -9.54
C ARG A 21 -10.88 5.89 -9.75
N LEU A 22 -9.96 5.42 -8.90
CA LEU A 22 -8.52 5.66 -9.09
C LEU A 22 -8.04 5.12 -10.44
N ARG A 23 -8.35 3.85 -10.75
CA ARG A 23 -8.00 3.24 -12.05
C ARG A 23 -8.55 4.05 -13.23
N GLY A 24 -9.78 4.55 -13.13
CA GLY A 24 -10.38 5.40 -14.15
C GLY A 24 -9.71 6.77 -14.30
N LEU A 25 -9.23 7.37 -13.21
CA LEU A 25 -8.47 8.62 -13.24
C LEU A 25 -7.09 8.43 -13.87
N VAL A 26 -6.38 7.39 -13.46
CA VAL A 26 -5.05 7.06 -13.98
C VAL A 26 -5.15 6.70 -15.47
N GLY A 27 -6.13 5.88 -15.85
CA GLY A 27 -6.38 5.50 -17.24
C GLY A 27 -6.70 6.70 -18.15
N ARG A 28 -7.52 7.65 -17.68
CA ARG A 28 -7.81 8.89 -18.44
C ARG A 28 -6.62 9.83 -18.55
N SER A 29 -5.75 9.84 -17.54
CA SER A 29 -4.57 10.71 -17.52
C SER A 29 -3.39 10.13 -18.30
N GLY A 30 -3.47 8.86 -18.72
CA GLY A 30 -2.38 8.17 -19.43
C GLY A 30 -1.14 7.93 -18.56
N LEU A 31 -1.27 8.02 -17.24
CA LEU A 31 -0.15 7.89 -16.31
C LEU A 31 0.14 6.42 -16.03
N THR A 32 1.41 6.05 -16.04
CA THR A 32 1.87 4.75 -15.54
C THR A 32 2.06 4.82 -14.02
N PRO A 33 1.99 3.68 -13.29
CA PRO A 33 2.25 3.67 -11.84
C PRO A 33 3.66 4.18 -11.49
N ASP A 34 4.62 4.06 -12.42
CA ASP A 34 5.97 4.63 -12.29
C ASP A 34 5.97 6.17 -12.36
N ALA A 35 5.24 6.75 -13.32
CA ALA A 35 5.07 8.20 -13.39
C ALA A 35 4.29 8.75 -12.18
N LEU A 36 3.35 7.96 -11.65
CA LEU A 36 2.61 8.27 -10.43
C LEU A 36 3.52 8.25 -9.21
N ALA A 37 4.33 7.21 -9.07
CA ALA A 37 5.34 7.10 -8.03
C ALA A 37 6.29 8.31 -8.01
N ALA A 38 6.84 8.66 -9.18
CA ALA A 38 7.73 9.80 -9.32
C ALA A 38 7.07 11.16 -8.97
N ARG A 39 5.76 11.31 -9.22
CA ARG A 39 5.04 12.56 -8.96
C ARG A 39 4.43 12.68 -7.57
N THR A 40 4.11 11.56 -6.92
CA THR A 40 3.50 11.57 -5.57
C THR A 40 4.48 11.19 -4.46
N GLY A 41 5.72 10.83 -4.79
CA GLY A 41 6.74 10.42 -3.81
C GLY A 41 6.50 9.04 -3.18
N CYS A 42 5.60 8.23 -3.75
CA CYS A 42 5.35 6.85 -3.32
C CYS A 42 6.10 5.88 -4.24
N GLY A 43 6.35 4.64 -3.81
CA GLY A 43 6.90 3.62 -4.71
C GLY A 43 5.88 3.09 -5.72
N THR A 44 6.37 2.65 -6.89
CA THR A 44 5.55 2.02 -7.95
C THR A 44 4.77 0.82 -7.44
N ALA A 45 5.42 -0.05 -6.66
CA ALA A 45 4.78 -1.24 -6.06
C ALA A 45 3.69 -0.88 -5.03
N SER A 46 3.80 0.27 -4.35
CA SER A 46 2.75 0.75 -3.45
C SER A 46 1.53 1.20 -4.26
N TRP A 47 1.75 1.95 -5.34
CA TRP A 47 0.69 2.32 -6.27
C TRP A 47 -0.02 1.13 -6.90
N GLU A 48 0.72 0.09 -7.29
CA GLU A 48 0.12 -1.14 -7.81
C GLU A 48 -0.79 -1.81 -6.78
N GLN A 49 -0.34 -1.93 -5.52
CA GLN A 49 -1.16 -2.50 -4.43
C GLN A 49 -2.39 -1.65 -4.10
N TYR A 50 -2.28 -0.31 -4.18
CA TYR A 50 -3.41 0.59 -4.00
C TYR A 50 -4.44 0.46 -5.12
N LEU A 51 -3.97 0.39 -6.36
CA LEU A 51 -4.82 0.18 -7.51
C LEU A 51 -5.45 -1.22 -7.49
N ASP A 52 -4.78 -2.22 -6.92
CA ASP A 52 -5.32 -3.55 -6.65
C ASP A 52 -6.31 -3.63 -5.47
N GLY A 53 -6.51 -2.54 -4.72
CA GLY A 53 -7.39 -2.53 -3.57
C GLY A 53 -6.89 -3.40 -2.41
N ARG A 54 -5.61 -3.82 -2.44
CA ARG A 54 -4.96 -4.58 -1.37
C ARG A 54 -4.52 -3.69 -0.21
N GLN A 55 -4.37 -2.40 -0.46
CA GLN A 55 -4.16 -1.38 0.56
C GLN A 55 -4.88 -0.10 0.17
N LEU A 56 -5.28 0.67 1.18
CA LEU A 56 -5.76 2.02 0.97
C LEU A 56 -4.56 2.98 0.83
N PRO A 57 -4.49 3.80 -0.24
CA PRO A 57 -3.47 4.83 -0.35
C PRO A 57 -3.61 5.86 0.78
N PRO A 58 -2.49 6.40 1.31
CA PRO A 58 -2.56 7.48 2.29
C PRO A 58 -3.20 8.73 1.67
N ARG A 59 -3.85 9.56 2.50
CA ARG A 59 -4.51 10.79 2.05
C ARG A 59 -3.60 11.67 1.21
N GLU A 60 -2.33 11.79 1.58
CA GLU A 60 -1.35 12.61 0.85
C GLU A 60 -1.16 12.13 -0.60
N ALA A 61 -1.09 10.83 -0.83
CA ALA A 61 -0.97 10.27 -2.17
C ALA A 61 -2.23 10.50 -3.01
N VAL A 62 -3.40 10.49 -2.38
CA VAL A 62 -4.69 10.78 -3.03
C VAL A 62 -4.80 12.25 -3.43
N VAL A 63 -4.37 13.16 -2.54
CA VAL A 63 -4.31 14.60 -2.85
C VAL A 63 -3.33 14.86 -3.99
N ALA A 64 -2.12 14.29 -3.94
CA ALA A 64 -1.14 14.43 -5.00
C ALA A 64 -1.65 13.89 -6.34
N LEU A 65 -2.36 12.75 -6.36
CA LEU A 65 -3.02 12.26 -7.57
C LEU A 65 -4.08 13.24 -8.08
N ALA A 66 -4.90 13.81 -7.19
CA ALA A 66 -5.92 14.80 -7.58
C ALA A 66 -5.27 16.02 -8.25
N GLU A 67 -4.17 16.52 -7.69
CA GLU A 67 -3.41 17.64 -8.26
C GLU A 67 -2.83 17.29 -9.64
N VAL A 68 -2.21 16.11 -9.77
CA VAL A 68 -1.61 15.66 -11.03
C VAL A 68 -2.65 15.42 -12.13
N THR A 69 -3.85 14.97 -11.75
CA THR A 69 -4.95 14.67 -12.69
C THR A 69 -5.89 15.86 -12.90
N GLY A 70 -5.69 16.98 -12.19
CA GLY A 70 -6.55 18.16 -12.26
C GLY A 70 -7.95 17.96 -11.66
N VAL A 71 -8.13 16.93 -10.83
CA VAL A 71 -9.39 16.66 -10.14
C VAL A 71 -9.46 17.49 -8.87
N PRO A 72 -10.63 18.06 -8.52
CA PRO A 72 -10.80 18.75 -7.25
C PRO A 72 -10.44 17.84 -6.05
N PRO A 73 -9.42 18.20 -5.25
CA PRO A 73 -8.93 17.34 -4.16
C PRO A 73 -9.96 17.15 -3.05
N HIS A 74 -10.86 18.12 -2.84
CA HIS A 74 -11.94 18.03 -1.87
C HIS A 74 -12.89 16.87 -2.19
N HIS A 75 -13.27 16.70 -3.47
CA HIS A 75 -14.19 15.66 -3.88
C HIS A 75 -13.55 14.28 -3.77
N LEU A 76 -12.27 14.15 -4.14
CA LEU A 76 -11.55 12.87 -4.02
C LEU A 76 -11.27 12.51 -2.55
N SER A 77 -10.98 13.50 -1.69
CA SER A 77 -10.81 13.31 -0.25
C SER A 77 -12.09 12.80 0.41
N SER A 78 -13.27 13.32 0.07
CA SER A 78 -14.53 12.85 0.66
C SER A 78 -14.87 11.39 0.28
N VAL A 79 -14.52 10.95 -0.93
CA VAL A 79 -14.67 9.54 -1.31
C VAL A 79 -13.63 8.67 -0.59
N TRP A 80 -12.41 9.19 -0.43
CA TRP A 80 -11.35 8.50 0.33
C TRP A 80 -11.72 8.31 1.81
N GLU A 81 -12.34 9.29 2.47
CA GLU A 81 -12.77 9.17 3.87
C GLU A 81 -13.80 8.04 4.06
N GLN A 82 -14.72 7.86 3.11
CA GLN A 82 -15.68 6.76 3.13
C GLN A 82 -15.00 5.41 2.95
N ALA A 83 -14.02 5.33 2.03
CA ALA A 83 -13.21 4.15 1.82
C ALA A 83 -12.33 3.83 3.04
N GLU A 84 -11.78 4.84 3.73
CA GLU A 84 -11.02 4.67 4.96
C GLU A 84 -11.88 4.10 6.09
N ARG A 85 -13.10 4.61 6.25
CA ARG A 85 -14.05 4.07 7.23
C ARG A 85 -14.44 2.63 6.91
N ALA A 86 -14.63 2.30 5.64
CA ALA A 86 -14.89 0.93 5.21
C ALA A 86 -13.68 0.02 5.45
N TRP A 87 -12.47 0.49 5.16
CA TRP A 87 -11.23 -0.24 5.42
C TRP A 87 -11.05 -0.53 6.91
N ASN A 88 -11.26 0.47 7.78
CA ASN A 88 -11.18 0.30 9.22
C ASN A 88 -12.23 -0.70 9.75
N ARG A 89 -13.47 -0.64 9.24
CA ARG A 89 -14.51 -1.64 9.56
C ARG A 89 -14.11 -3.03 9.12
N ALA A 90 -13.61 -3.19 7.90
CA ALA A 90 -13.15 -4.46 7.37
C ALA A 90 -11.97 -5.01 8.20
N GLU A 91 -10.99 -4.19 8.58
CA GLU A 91 -9.88 -4.61 9.46
C GLU A 91 -10.37 -5.03 10.85
N THR A 92 -11.33 -4.33 11.44
CA THR A 92 -11.92 -4.73 12.73
C THR A 92 -12.81 -5.98 12.64
N GLY A 93 -13.47 -6.21 11.49
CA GLY A 93 -14.27 -7.40 11.20
C GLY A 93 -13.43 -8.62 10.82
N HIS A 94 -12.20 -8.41 10.35
CA HIS A 94 -11.19 -9.43 10.06
C HIS A 94 -10.42 -9.86 11.33
N GLY A 95 -10.98 -9.60 12.53
CA GLY A 95 -10.39 -9.88 13.84
C GLY A 95 -10.45 -11.35 14.28
N GLY A 96 -10.73 -12.29 13.37
CA GLY A 96 -10.63 -13.72 13.61
C GLY A 96 -9.85 -14.39 12.49
N THR A 97 -8.53 -14.44 12.60
CA THR A 97 -7.58 -15.25 11.79
C THR A 97 -6.74 -14.61 10.67
N THR A 98 -6.46 -13.30 10.70
CA THR A 98 -5.34 -12.75 9.90
C THR A 98 -4.31 -12.05 10.78
N ASP A 99 -3.77 -12.82 11.73
CA ASP A 99 -2.48 -12.54 12.36
C ASP A 99 -1.37 -12.96 11.39
N THR A 100 -1.08 -12.15 10.36
CA THR A 100 0.20 -12.25 9.61
C THR A 100 0.62 -10.93 8.93
N LEU A 101 0.23 -9.75 9.41
CA LEU A 101 0.96 -8.54 8.97
C LEU A 101 0.87 -7.36 9.95
N ARG A 102 1.27 -7.60 11.20
CA ARG A 102 1.69 -6.50 12.08
C ARG A 102 3.06 -5.98 11.65
N ILE A 103 3.14 -5.32 10.49
CA ILE A 103 4.29 -4.45 10.21
C ILE A 103 4.11 -3.22 11.10
N ARG A 104 4.87 -3.21 12.18
CA ARG A 104 5.21 -2.08 13.04
C ARG A 104 5.15 -0.75 12.27
N ARG A 105 4.07 0.01 12.45
CA ARG A 105 3.99 1.42 12.06
C ARG A 105 5.05 2.18 12.87
N ILE A 106 6.16 2.55 12.25
CA ILE A 106 7.05 3.61 12.72
C ILE A 106 6.53 4.90 12.05
N PRO A 107 6.00 5.89 12.79
CA PRO A 107 5.75 7.18 12.19
C PRO A 107 7.10 7.86 11.98
N GLY A 108 7.54 7.99 10.73
CA GLY A 108 8.74 8.74 10.42
C GLY A 108 9.31 8.35 9.06
N ALA A 109 9.53 9.38 8.25
CA ALA A 109 10.17 9.38 6.94
C ALA A 109 9.23 9.12 5.75
N LEU A 110 8.69 10.22 5.23
CA LEU A 110 8.88 10.52 3.81
C LEU A 110 10.32 10.09 3.44
N GLU A 111 10.49 9.33 2.36
CA GLU A 111 11.75 8.80 1.82
C GLU A 111 12.19 7.40 2.29
N HIS A 112 11.86 6.35 1.51
CA HIS A 112 12.84 5.36 1.03
C HIS A 112 12.23 4.44 -0.05
N HIS A 113 12.56 4.66 -1.32
CA HIS A 113 12.55 3.60 -2.33
C HIS A 113 13.91 3.59 -3.03
N GLY A 114 14.93 3.21 -2.24
CA GLY A 114 16.24 2.76 -2.72
C GLY A 114 16.32 1.23 -2.66
N ALA A 115 16.99 0.65 -3.65
CA ALA A 115 17.08 -0.77 -3.97
C ALA A 115 17.60 -1.71 -2.86
N VAL A 116 17.17 -2.99 -2.90
CA VAL A 116 18.04 -4.21 -2.86
C VAL A 116 17.18 -5.50 -2.80
N GLY A 117 17.60 -6.54 -3.54
CA GLY A 117 16.87 -7.80 -3.72
C GLY A 117 16.79 -8.72 -2.49
N PRO A 118 15.96 -9.78 -2.53
CA PRO A 118 15.76 -10.66 -1.39
C PRO A 118 16.79 -11.80 -1.34
N GLY A 119 17.28 -12.12 -0.13
CA GLY A 119 17.84 -13.45 0.12
C GLY A 119 18.86 -13.61 1.25
N ALA A 120 18.62 -13.06 2.45
CA ALA A 120 19.36 -13.48 3.64
C ALA A 120 18.43 -14.28 4.56
N PHE A 121 18.63 -15.61 4.62
CA PHE A 121 18.05 -16.46 5.66
C PHE A 121 19.00 -16.49 6.86
N ALA A 122 18.47 -16.12 8.01
CA ALA A 122 19.16 -16.02 9.29
C ALA A 122 19.11 -17.34 10.09
N ALA A 123 20.14 -17.56 10.92
CA ALA A 123 20.11 -18.19 12.26
C ALA A 123 21.58 -18.44 12.67
N GLY A 124 22.16 -18.02 13.80
CA GLY A 124 21.82 -17.30 15.04
C GLY A 124 23.06 -17.44 15.97
N PRO A 125 23.35 -16.55 16.94
CA PRO A 125 24.51 -16.67 17.84
C PRO A 125 24.09 -17.00 19.31
N PRO A 126 24.99 -16.95 20.33
CA PRO A 126 26.23 -17.74 20.54
C PRO A 126 26.27 -18.39 21.95
N GLY A 127 27.26 -19.27 22.24
CA GLY A 127 27.69 -19.57 23.61
C GLY A 127 28.13 -21.02 23.89
N GLY A 128 29.42 -21.21 24.23
CA GLY A 128 30.03 -22.48 24.63
C GLY A 128 29.70 -22.92 26.07
N PRO A 129 30.50 -23.78 26.76
CA PRO A 129 31.97 -23.83 26.69
C PRO A 129 32.59 -25.23 26.54
N ALA A 130 33.91 -25.17 26.32
CA ALA A 130 34.87 -26.26 26.18
C ALA A 130 34.93 -27.21 27.39
N THR A 131 35.15 -28.49 27.11
CA THR A 131 35.84 -29.40 28.03
C THR A 131 37.05 -29.99 27.31
N ALA A 132 38.23 -29.76 27.87
CA ALA A 132 39.46 -30.46 27.54
C ALA A 132 40.28 -30.54 28.82
N ALA A 133 40.45 -31.75 29.34
CA ALA A 133 41.69 -32.25 29.94
C ALA A 133 41.47 -33.70 30.36
N SER A 134 42.27 -34.60 29.78
CA SER A 134 42.61 -35.91 30.30
C SER A 134 43.83 -35.80 31.20
#